data_AF-A0A6N9E1Q9-F1
#
_entry.id   AF-A0A6N9E1Q9-F1
#
_cell.length_a   1.000
_cell.length_b   1.000
_cell.length_c   1.000
_cell.angle_alpha   90.00
_cell.angle_beta   90.00
_cell.angle_gamma   90.00
#
_symmetry.space_group_name_H-M   'P 1'
#
loop_
_entity.id
_entity.type
_entity.pdbx_description
1 polymer ?
#
loop_
_entity_poly.entity_id
_entity_poly.type
_entity_poly.pdbx_seq_one_letter_code
_entity_poly.pdbx_strand_id
1 'polypeptide(L)'
;MRILSMIALALLVGLGGTMTVTTDAVAKARKYELTRNNVQKPEDVDSTLVSLYGVKLGDSEIDAVEMLINEKISGVRAEQEGVFVLLWDQSNPTGAMAGVQIMDGRVTLIFINNRFVHKTRGIFRRVLTAQSAKEIRELLGPEDFGDENVMGAMLNYQNQGFLVNYLGRDINVEFTLP
;
A
#
# COMPACT_ATOMS: atom_id res chain seq x y z
N MET A 1 67.05 -36.27 18.62
CA MET A 1 67.35 -35.92 17.22
C MET A 1 66.04 -35.49 16.55
N ARG A 2 65.94 -34.21 16.13
CA ARG A 2 65.07 -33.58 15.10
C ARG A 2 63.59 -34.06 14.98
N ILE A 3 62.60 -33.27 15.42
CA ILE A 3 61.77 -32.30 14.64
C ILE A 3 61.03 -32.94 13.43
N LEU A 4 59.69 -32.97 13.44
CA LEU A 4 58.81 -32.19 12.53
C LEU A 4 57.30 -32.39 12.83
N SER A 5 56.57 -31.29 12.68
CA SER A 5 55.17 -30.99 13.00
C SER A 5 54.13 -31.57 12.02
N MET A 6 52.86 -31.69 12.44
CA MET A 6 51.62 -31.38 11.67
C MET A 6 50.39 -31.56 12.57
N ILE A 7 49.77 -30.48 13.06
CA ILE A 7 48.52 -29.82 12.57
C ILE A 7 47.22 -30.60 12.86
N ALA A 8 46.48 -30.06 13.84
CA ALA A 8 45.03 -29.84 13.99
C ALA A 8 43.99 -30.84 13.41
N LEU A 9 42.92 -31.09 14.18
CA LEU A 9 41.63 -30.40 13.95
C LEU A 9 40.60 -30.74 15.05
N ALA A 10 40.08 -29.69 15.68
CA ALA A 10 38.96 -29.74 16.63
C ALA A 10 37.63 -29.94 15.89
N LEU A 11 36.77 -30.84 16.39
CA LEU A 11 35.36 -30.88 16.01
C LEU A 11 34.56 -30.05 17.02
N LEU A 12 34.16 -28.85 16.60
CA LEU A 12 33.07 -28.10 17.20
C LEU A 12 32.36 -27.34 16.07
N VAL A 13 31.16 -27.78 15.67
CA VAL A 13 30.23 -26.92 14.93
C VAL A 13 28.86 -27.14 15.53
N GLY A 14 28.32 -26.07 16.10
CA GLY A 14 27.08 -26.03 16.83
C GLY A 14 25.85 -25.90 15.93
N LEU A 15 24.70 -26.02 16.60
CA LEU A 15 23.38 -25.79 16.06
C LEU A 15 23.26 -24.37 15.47
N GLY A 16 23.11 -24.30 14.15
CA GLY A 16 22.64 -23.11 13.44
C GLY A 16 21.39 -23.50 12.65
N GLY A 17 20.21 -23.30 13.24
CA GLY A 17 18.94 -23.42 12.53
C GLY A 17 18.85 -22.30 11.49
N THR A 18 19.11 -22.62 10.23
CA THR A 18 18.89 -21.71 9.11
C THR A 18 17.39 -21.54 8.89
N MET A 19 16.82 -20.40 9.28
CA MET A 19 15.51 -19.98 8.80
C MET A 19 15.61 -19.74 7.30
N THR A 20 15.14 -20.70 6.52
CA THR A 20 14.93 -20.53 5.07
C THR A 20 13.71 -19.64 4.87
N VAL A 21 13.93 -18.34 4.72
CA VAL A 21 12.93 -17.43 4.15
C VAL A 21 12.75 -17.85 2.70
N THR A 22 11.60 -18.42 2.37
CA THR A 22 11.30 -18.87 1.01
C THR A 22 11.16 -17.67 0.09
N THR A 23 11.78 -17.75 -1.09
CA THR A 23 11.78 -16.70 -2.13
C THR A 23 10.38 -16.32 -2.61
N ASP A 24 9.39 -17.19 -2.39
CA ASP A 24 8.00 -16.97 -2.76
C ASP A 24 7.31 -15.90 -1.90
N ALA A 25 7.70 -15.77 -0.64
CA ALA A 25 7.19 -14.70 0.23
C ALA A 25 7.71 -13.32 -0.22
N VAL A 26 8.99 -13.26 -0.63
CA VAL A 26 9.61 -12.05 -1.18
C VAL A 26 9.01 -11.69 -2.55
N ALA A 27 8.63 -12.68 -3.36
CA ALA A 27 7.97 -12.47 -4.65
C ALA A 27 6.51 -12.00 -4.50
N LYS A 28 5.76 -12.48 -3.50
CA LYS A 28 4.39 -12.01 -3.22
C LYS A 28 4.37 -10.60 -2.59
N ALA A 29 5.38 -10.25 -1.79
CA ALA A 29 5.51 -8.92 -1.18
C ALA A 29 5.72 -7.78 -2.19
N ARG A 30 6.05 -8.08 -3.46
CA ARG A 30 6.23 -7.11 -4.56
C ARG A 30 5.03 -6.99 -5.49
N LYS A 31 3.85 -7.56 -5.17
CA LYS A 31 2.74 -7.68 -6.14
C LYS A 31 1.73 -6.51 -6.10
N TYR A 32 1.70 -5.69 -5.04
CA TYR A 32 0.63 -4.68 -4.82
C TYR A 32 1.12 -3.28 -4.42
N GLU A 33 2.21 -2.79 -5.03
CA GLU A 33 2.56 -1.38 -4.95
C GLU A 33 1.66 -0.56 -5.88
N LEU A 34 0.80 0.30 -5.31
CA LEU A 34 -0.15 1.14 -6.06
C LEU A 34 0.53 1.98 -7.15
N THR A 35 1.80 2.34 -6.94
CA THR A 35 2.57 3.20 -7.85
C THR A 35 3.32 2.44 -8.95
N ARG A 36 3.45 1.11 -8.85
CA ARG A 36 4.31 0.32 -9.75
C ARG A 36 3.57 -0.84 -10.42
N ASN A 37 2.66 -1.49 -9.70
CA ASN A 37 2.09 -2.76 -10.12
C ASN A 37 0.67 -2.64 -10.64
N ASN A 38 0.30 -3.61 -11.48
CA ASN A 38 -0.88 -3.56 -12.31
C ASN A 38 -1.84 -4.69 -11.93
N VAL A 39 -2.65 -4.45 -10.89
CA VAL A 39 -3.75 -5.34 -10.53
C VAL A 39 -4.88 -5.05 -11.51
N GLN A 40 -5.20 -6.00 -12.37
CA GLN A 40 -6.14 -5.78 -13.47
C GLN A 40 -7.56 -6.20 -13.13
N LYS A 41 -7.70 -7.22 -12.29
CA LYS A 41 -8.96 -7.86 -11.96
C LYS A 41 -9.40 -7.48 -10.55
N PRO A 42 -10.67 -7.12 -10.35
CA PRO A 42 -11.16 -6.73 -9.03
C PRO A 42 -11.13 -7.86 -8.01
N GLU A 43 -11.36 -9.11 -8.43
CA GLU A 43 -11.32 -10.29 -7.56
C GLU A 43 -9.92 -10.60 -7.03
N ASP A 44 -8.87 -10.06 -7.66
CA ASP A 44 -7.50 -10.24 -7.19
C ASP A 44 -7.14 -9.24 -6.09
N VAL A 45 -7.93 -8.19 -5.85
CA VAL A 45 -7.61 -7.13 -4.88
C VAL A 45 -7.63 -7.68 -3.45
N ASP A 46 -6.54 -7.45 -2.73
CA ASP A 46 -6.37 -7.81 -1.32
C ASP A 46 -5.66 -6.66 -0.61
N SER A 47 -6.38 -5.95 0.27
CA SER A 47 -5.85 -4.78 0.99
C SER A 47 -4.65 -5.13 1.88
N THR A 48 -4.52 -6.37 2.35
CA THR A 48 -3.39 -6.80 3.18
C THR A 48 -2.06 -6.81 2.41
N LEU A 49 -2.13 -6.78 1.08
CA LEU A 49 -0.97 -6.75 0.21
C LEU A 49 -0.68 -5.34 -0.35
N VAL A 50 -1.63 -4.40 -0.24
CA VAL A 50 -1.51 -3.04 -0.76
C VAL A 50 -0.37 -2.30 -0.09
N SER A 51 0.46 -1.65 -0.91
CA SER A 51 1.47 -0.70 -0.46
C SER A 51 1.41 0.63 -1.19
N LEU A 52 1.75 1.68 -0.46
CA LEU A 52 1.94 3.04 -0.95
C LEU A 52 3.41 3.44 -0.72
N TYR A 53 4.21 3.43 -1.78
CA TYR A 53 5.67 3.63 -1.71
C TYR A 53 6.36 2.69 -0.70
N GLY A 54 5.93 1.42 -0.67
CA GLY A 54 6.47 0.41 0.23
C GLY A 54 5.76 0.31 1.58
N VAL A 55 5.06 1.35 2.04
CA VAL A 55 4.28 1.33 3.29
C VAL A 55 3.01 0.52 3.14
N LYS A 56 2.74 -0.38 4.10
CA LYS A 56 1.58 -1.27 4.15
C LYS A 56 0.72 -1.03 5.38
N LEU A 57 -0.49 -1.57 5.36
CA LEU A 57 -1.33 -1.67 6.55
C LEU A 57 -0.62 -2.53 7.62
N GLY A 58 -0.59 -2.03 8.86
CA GLY A 58 0.06 -2.66 10.01
C GLY A 58 1.53 -2.31 10.23
N ASP A 59 2.19 -1.65 9.26
CA ASP A 59 3.55 -1.12 9.41
C ASP A 59 3.63 -0.13 10.57
N SER A 60 4.80 -0.01 11.19
CA SER A 60 4.97 0.90 12.32
C SER A 60 5.00 2.37 11.86
N GLU A 61 4.67 3.29 12.77
CA GLU A 61 4.83 4.72 12.54
C GLU A 61 6.24 5.08 12.07
N ILE A 62 7.27 4.47 12.67
CA ILE A 62 8.67 4.72 12.32
C ILE A 62 8.94 4.35 10.87
N ASP A 63 8.49 3.16 10.45
CA ASP A 63 8.68 2.69 9.07
C ASP A 63 7.94 3.60 8.07
N ALA A 64 6.71 4.01 8.40
CA ALA A 64 5.92 4.91 7.55
C ALA A 64 6.57 6.29 7.41
N VAL A 65 7.08 6.88 8.50
CA VAL A 65 7.80 8.16 8.47
C VAL A 65 9.09 8.05 7.67
N GLU A 66 9.88 7.00 7.88
CA GLU A 66 11.12 6.80 7.14
C GLU A 66 10.85 6.69 5.63
N MET A 67 9.92 5.83 5.22
CA MET A 67 9.64 5.57 3.80
C MET A 67 8.89 6.71 3.09
N LEU A 68 8.03 7.47 3.78
CA LEU A 68 7.23 8.50 3.12
C LEU A 68 7.83 9.90 3.25
N ILE A 69 8.45 10.21 4.38
CA ILE A 69 8.97 11.56 4.68
C ILE A 69 10.47 11.63 4.40
N ASN A 70 11.26 10.67 4.90
CA ASN A 70 12.71 10.74 4.83
C ASN A 70 13.24 10.23 3.49
N GLU A 71 12.65 9.18 2.93
CA GLU A 71 12.94 8.77 1.57
C GLU A 71 12.36 9.78 0.59
N LYS A 72 13.23 10.42 -0.19
CA LYS A 72 12.81 11.40 -1.20
C LYS A 72 12.02 10.73 -2.32
N ILE A 73 10.71 10.90 -2.31
CA ILE A 73 9.82 10.46 -3.39
C ILE A 73 9.77 11.54 -4.49
N SER A 74 10.09 11.16 -5.73
CA SER A 74 10.13 12.11 -6.84
C SER A 74 8.76 12.72 -7.16
N GLY A 75 8.70 14.06 -7.18
CA GLY A 75 7.47 14.81 -7.45
C GLY A 75 6.41 14.69 -6.36
N VAL A 76 6.79 14.29 -5.14
CA VAL A 76 5.88 14.14 -3.99
C VAL A 76 6.47 14.89 -2.79
N ARG A 77 5.64 15.71 -2.15
CA ARG A 77 5.95 16.33 -0.86
C ARG A 77 5.14 15.60 0.19
N ALA A 78 5.80 15.05 1.20
CA ALA A 78 5.15 14.37 2.30
C ALA A 78 5.14 15.27 3.54
N GLU A 79 4.03 15.28 4.28
CA GLU A 79 3.85 16.08 5.49
C GLU A 79 3.09 15.27 6.53
N GLN A 80 3.52 15.35 7.80
CA GLN A 80 2.78 14.75 8.90
C GLN A 80 1.82 15.77 9.51
N GLU A 81 0.52 15.44 9.55
CA GLU A 81 -0.55 16.26 10.09
C GLU A 81 -1.41 15.43 11.05
N GLY A 82 -1.17 15.61 12.37
CA GLY A 82 -1.85 14.81 13.39
C GLY A 82 -1.56 13.32 13.23
N VAL A 83 -2.61 12.53 13.03
CA VAL A 83 -2.52 11.07 12.81
C VAL A 83 -2.22 10.69 11.36
N PHE A 84 -2.04 11.66 10.46
CA PHE A 84 -1.84 11.37 9.04
C PHE A 84 -0.41 11.69 8.58
N VAL A 85 0.10 10.89 7.65
CA VAL A 85 1.17 11.30 6.75
C VAL A 85 0.55 11.51 5.36
N LEU A 86 0.49 12.76 4.94
CA LEU A 86 -0.16 13.22 3.72
C LEU A 86 0.85 13.41 2.61
N LEU A 87 0.52 12.92 1.42
CA LEU A 87 1.32 13.05 0.22
C LEU A 87 0.66 14.08 -0.71
N TRP A 88 1.44 15.05 -1.13
CA TRP A 88 1.04 16.16 -2.00
C TRP A 88 1.79 16.08 -3.33
N ASP A 89 1.12 16.46 -4.42
CA ASP A 89 1.79 16.69 -5.69
C ASP A 89 2.65 17.96 -5.57
N GLN A 90 3.96 17.83 -5.74
CA GLN A 90 4.88 18.98 -5.68
C GLN A 90 4.60 20.02 -6.76
N SER A 91 4.09 19.60 -7.91
CA SER A 91 3.78 20.49 -9.03
C SER A 91 2.45 21.22 -8.87
N ASN A 92 1.53 20.68 -8.05
CA ASN A 92 0.19 21.21 -7.85
C ASN A 92 -0.38 20.88 -6.45
N PRO A 93 0.09 21.55 -5.37
CA PRO A 93 -0.22 21.20 -3.99
C PRO A 93 -1.60 21.74 -3.53
N THR A 94 -2.67 21.47 -4.30
CA THR A 94 -4.04 21.95 -4.00
C THR A 94 -4.81 21.07 -3.02
N GLY A 95 -4.31 19.88 -2.73
CA GLY A 95 -4.87 18.93 -1.77
C GLY A 95 -3.97 17.69 -1.65
N ALA A 96 -4.05 16.99 -0.52
CA ALA A 96 -3.41 15.68 -0.39
C ALA A 96 -3.97 14.75 -1.49
N MET A 97 -3.09 14.03 -2.18
CA MET A 97 -3.46 13.10 -3.24
C MET A 97 -3.48 11.66 -2.75
N ALA A 98 -2.69 11.35 -1.73
CA ALA A 98 -2.59 10.05 -1.09
C ALA A 98 -2.06 10.21 0.33
N GLY A 99 -2.06 9.14 1.11
CA GLY A 99 -1.44 9.16 2.43
C GLY A 99 -1.78 7.93 3.25
N VAL A 100 -1.33 7.96 4.49
CA VAL A 100 -1.62 6.94 5.49
C VAL A 100 -2.15 7.56 6.77
N GLN A 101 -3.01 6.82 7.47
CA GLN A 101 -3.40 7.11 8.84
C GLN A 101 -2.62 6.21 9.80
N ILE A 102 -2.16 6.78 10.91
CA ILE A 102 -1.41 6.12 11.96
C ILE A 102 -2.22 6.20 13.26
N MET A 103 -2.62 5.05 13.78
CA MET A 103 -3.28 4.92 15.08
C MET A 103 -2.56 3.84 15.89
N ASP A 104 -2.42 4.07 17.19
CA ASP A 104 -1.73 3.14 18.11
C ASP A 104 -0.33 2.71 17.60
N GLY A 105 0.38 3.65 16.96
CA GLY A 105 1.72 3.45 16.42
C GLY A 105 1.79 2.59 15.15
N ARG A 106 0.66 2.35 14.48
CA ARG A 106 0.57 1.52 13.27
C ARG A 106 -0.24 2.17 12.16
N VAL A 107 0.10 1.84 10.92
CA VAL A 107 -0.68 2.24 9.75
C VAL A 107 -2.02 1.50 9.73
N THR A 108 -3.12 2.22 9.93
CA THR A 108 -4.48 1.66 9.97
C THR A 108 -5.27 1.87 8.69
N LEU A 109 -4.88 2.86 7.90
CA LEU A 109 -5.53 3.21 6.64
C LEU A 109 -4.51 3.71 5.63
N ILE A 110 -4.69 3.31 4.37
CA ILE A 110 -4.02 3.89 3.20
C ILE A 110 -5.11 4.52 2.34
N PHE A 111 -4.93 5.77 1.88
CA PHE A 111 -5.86 6.38 0.94
C PHE A 111 -5.17 6.93 -0.30
N ILE A 112 -5.89 6.93 -1.41
CA ILE A 112 -5.53 7.59 -2.66
C ILE A 112 -6.78 8.27 -3.24
N ASN A 113 -6.59 9.34 -4.00
CA ASN A 113 -7.68 9.98 -4.71
C ASN A 113 -7.34 10.31 -6.16
N ASN A 114 -8.30 10.86 -6.88
CA ASN A 114 -8.20 11.20 -8.29
C ASN A 114 -6.98 12.10 -8.63
N ARG A 115 -6.45 12.90 -7.69
CA ARG A 115 -5.21 13.67 -7.89
C ARG A 115 -3.98 12.76 -8.03
N PHE A 116 -3.99 11.57 -7.41
CA PHE A 116 -2.92 10.59 -7.46
C PHE A 116 -2.92 9.72 -8.74
N VAL A 117 -3.95 9.84 -9.58
CA VAL A 117 -4.18 8.96 -10.73
C VAL A 117 -2.99 8.83 -11.68
N HIS A 118 -2.18 9.89 -11.80
CA HIS A 118 -1.00 9.92 -12.65
C HIS A 118 0.15 9.07 -12.12
N LYS A 119 0.15 8.75 -10.81
CA LYS A 119 1.08 7.84 -10.14
C LYS A 119 0.50 6.44 -9.94
N THR A 120 -0.83 6.29 -9.96
CA THR A 120 -1.52 4.99 -9.82
C THR A 120 -1.49 4.15 -11.11
N ARG A 121 -1.47 2.82 -10.95
CA ARG A 121 -1.60 1.80 -12.01
C ARG A 121 -2.78 0.86 -11.73
N GLY A 122 -3.06 -0.09 -12.63
CA GLY A 122 -4.11 -1.09 -12.40
C GLY A 122 -5.53 -0.57 -12.46
N ILE A 123 -6.41 -1.39 -11.90
CA ILE A 123 -7.83 -1.14 -11.77
C ILE A 123 -8.11 0.17 -11.04
N PHE A 124 -7.31 0.51 -10.03
CA PHE A 124 -7.48 1.76 -9.29
C PHE A 124 -7.17 3.00 -10.13
N ARG A 125 -6.28 2.92 -11.13
CA ARG A 125 -6.16 4.02 -12.10
C ARG A 125 -7.48 4.27 -12.83
N ARG A 126 -8.19 3.20 -13.22
CA ARG A 126 -9.49 3.30 -13.92
C ARG A 126 -10.59 3.80 -12.98
N VAL A 127 -10.64 3.28 -11.75
CA VAL A 127 -11.58 3.74 -10.70
C VAL A 127 -11.40 5.23 -10.45
N LEU A 128 -10.16 5.71 -10.29
CA LEU A 128 -9.85 7.12 -10.04
C LEU A 128 -10.15 8.06 -11.22
N THR A 129 -10.42 7.51 -12.41
CA THR A 129 -10.86 8.27 -13.60
C THR A 129 -12.35 8.08 -13.93
N ALA A 130 -13.08 7.28 -13.16
CA ALA A 130 -14.47 6.96 -13.45
C ALA A 130 -15.34 8.23 -13.41
N GLN A 131 -16.38 8.26 -14.23
CA GLN A 131 -17.30 9.39 -14.38
C GLN A 131 -18.64 9.16 -13.67
N SER A 132 -18.81 8.00 -13.03
CA SER A 132 -20.03 7.66 -12.28
C SER A 132 -19.79 6.49 -11.32
N ALA A 133 -20.63 6.38 -10.29
CA ALA A 133 -20.70 5.18 -9.44
C ALA A 133 -21.02 3.91 -10.25
N LYS A 134 -21.85 4.03 -11.29
CA LYS A 134 -22.15 2.93 -12.21
C LYS A 134 -20.89 2.39 -12.89
N GLU A 135 -20.05 3.28 -13.43
CA GLU A 135 -18.78 2.87 -14.06
C GLU A 135 -17.85 2.19 -13.05
N ILE A 136 -17.82 2.66 -11.79
CA ILE A 136 -17.04 2.01 -10.74
C ILE A 136 -17.53 0.58 -10.48
N ARG A 137 -18.85 0.34 -10.43
CA ARG A 137 -19.42 -1.01 -10.30
C ARG A 137 -19.15 -1.89 -11.51
N GLU A 138 -19.14 -1.33 -12.72
CA GLU A 138 -18.75 -2.06 -13.94
C GLU A 138 -17.26 -2.48 -13.90
N LEU A 139 -16.41 -1.70 -13.24
CA LEU A 139 -15.00 -2.03 -13.04
C LEU A 139 -14.77 -3.06 -11.94
N LEU A 140 -15.43 -2.88 -10.80
CA LEU A 140 -15.12 -3.60 -9.57
C LEU A 140 -16.05 -4.78 -9.29
N GLY A 141 -17.17 -4.87 -9.99
CA GLY A 141 -18.26 -5.77 -9.62
C GLY A 141 -19.12 -5.20 -8.50
N PRO A 142 -20.04 -6.01 -7.95
CA PRO A 142 -20.93 -5.58 -6.89
C PRO A 142 -20.16 -5.32 -5.59
N GLU A 143 -20.48 -4.21 -4.93
CA GLU A 143 -20.07 -3.92 -3.56
C GLU A 143 -20.80 -4.83 -2.55
N ASP A 144 -20.19 -5.07 -1.38
CA ASP A 144 -20.82 -5.82 -0.28
C ASP A 144 -22.00 -5.05 0.31
N PHE A 145 -21.80 -3.73 0.48
CA PHE A 145 -22.83 -2.78 0.87
C PHE A 145 -22.44 -1.37 0.44
N GLY A 146 -23.42 -0.49 0.30
CA GLY A 146 -23.17 0.89 -0.09
C GLY A 146 -24.32 1.83 0.25
N ASP A 147 -24.02 3.12 0.17
CA ASP A 147 -25.00 4.20 0.27
C ASP A 147 -24.81 5.11 -0.93
N GLU A 148 -25.88 5.38 -1.68
CA GLU A 148 -25.89 6.27 -2.84
C GLU A 148 -27.01 7.27 -2.71
N ASN A 149 -26.65 8.56 -2.75
CA ASN A 149 -27.56 9.67 -2.63
C ASN A 149 -27.15 10.82 -3.56
N VAL A 150 -27.83 11.95 -3.47
CA VAL A 150 -27.59 13.11 -4.34
C VAL A 150 -26.16 13.65 -4.24
N MET A 151 -25.48 13.45 -3.09
CA MET A 151 -24.12 13.94 -2.86
C MET A 151 -23.03 12.99 -3.36
N GLY A 152 -23.36 11.73 -3.64
CA GLY A 152 -22.37 10.74 -4.07
C GLY A 152 -22.75 9.31 -3.74
N ALA A 153 -21.76 8.42 -3.87
CA ALA A 153 -21.87 7.01 -3.54
C ALA A 153 -20.67 6.55 -2.71
N MET A 154 -20.95 5.80 -1.65
CA MET A 154 -19.98 5.03 -0.88
C MET A 154 -20.16 3.55 -1.24
N LEU A 155 -19.15 2.95 -1.84
CA LEU A 155 -19.16 1.57 -2.33
C LEU A 155 -18.17 0.74 -1.50
N ASN A 156 -18.65 -0.14 -0.62
CA ASN A 156 -17.79 -0.90 0.29
C ASN A 156 -17.52 -2.31 -0.24
N TYR A 157 -16.25 -2.64 -0.41
CA TYR A 157 -15.73 -3.96 -0.77
C TYR A 157 -15.00 -4.53 0.45
N GLN A 158 -15.77 -4.72 1.54
CA GLN A 158 -15.27 -5.13 2.85
C GLN A 158 -14.47 -6.43 2.77
N ASN A 159 -14.94 -7.40 1.98
CA ASN A 159 -14.24 -8.68 1.83
C ASN A 159 -12.84 -8.54 1.20
N GLN A 160 -12.62 -7.50 0.39
CA GLN A 160 -11.31 -7.15 -0.19
C GLN A 160 -10.56 -6.08 0.62
N GLY A 161 -11.18 -5.54 1.67
CA GLY A 161 -10.61 -4.53 2.58
C GLY A 161 -10.44 -3.14 1.95
N PHE A 162 -11.36 -2.71 1.09
CA PHE A 162 -11.34 -1.34 0.60
C PHE A 162 -12.74 -0.79 0.35
N LEU A 163 -12.84 0.54 0.27
CA LEU A 163 -14.04 1.24 -0.15
C LEU A 163 -13.71 2.30 -1.18
N VAL A 164 -14.73 2.70 -1.95
CA VAL A 164 -14.65 3.80 -2.91
C VAL A 164 -15.70 4.84 -2.56
N ASN A 165 -15.25 6.05 -2.26
CA ASN A 165 -16.08 7.23 -2.07
C ASN A 165 -16.09 8.05 -3.38
N TYR A 166 -17.22 8.03 -4.09
CA TYR A 166 -17.47 8.83 -5.29
C TYR A 166 -18.32 10.05 -4.94
N LEU A 167 -17.75 11.25 -5.06
CA LEU A 167 -18.39 12.53 -4.70
C LEU A 167 -18.54 13.44 -5.93
N GLY A 168 -18.98 12.85 -7.06
CA GLY A 168 -19.22 13.54 -8.32
C GLY A 168 -17.95 13.94 -9.08
N ARG A 169 -17.08 14.75 -8.49
CA ARG A 169 -15.79 15.16 -9.09
C ARG A 169 -14.58 14.58 -8.38
N ASP A 170 -14.74 14.22 -7.11
CA ASP A 170 -13.69 13.62 -6.31
C ASP A 170 -13.97 12.14 -6.11
N ILE A 171 -12.93 11.32 -6.25
CA ILE A 171 -12.98 9.88 -6.00
C ILE A 171 -11.87 9.58 -5.02
N ASN A 172 -12.22 8.99 -3.87
CA ASN A 172 -11.28 8.49 -2.89
C ASN A 172 -11.40 6.96 -2.81
N VAL A 173 -10.27 6.30 -2.70
CA VAL A 173 -10.19 4.88 -2.38
C VAL A 173 -9.45 4.76 -1.06
N GLU A 174 -10.07 4.06 -0.11
CA GLU A 174 -9.52 3.83 1.22
C GLU A 174 -9.35 2.34 1.43
N PHE A 175 -8.16 1.94 1.88
CA PHE A 175 -7.80 0.57 2.19
C PHE A 175 -7.67 0.41 3.70
N THR A 176 -8.30 -0.63 4.23
CA THR A 176 -8.22 -1.04 5.63
C THR A 176 -8.03 -2.55 5.69
N LEU A 177 -7.67 -3.08 6.87
CA LEU A 177 -7.72 -4.53 7.04
C LEU A 177 -9.20 -4.99 6.96
N PRO A 178 -9.50 -6.13 6.31
CA PRO A 178 -10.86 -6.68 6.22
C PRO A 178 -11.47 -7.00 7.59
#